data_AF-A0A5Q2NPX2-F1
#
_entry.id   AF-A0A5Q2NPX2-F1
#
_cell.length_a   1.000
_cell.length_b   1.000
_cell.length_c   1.000
_cell.angle_alpha   90.00
_cell.angle_beta   90.00
_cell.angle_gamma   90.00
#
_symmetry.space_group_name_H-M   'P 1'
#
loop_
_entity.id
_entity.type
_entity.pdbx_description
1 polymer ?
#
loop_
_entity_poly.entity_id
_entity_poly.type
_entity_poly.pdbx_seq_one_letter_code
_entity_poly.pdbx_strand_id
1 'polypeptide(L)' 'MLQRREELQAILDRAADQARTEAKRAGASIYYIREKKRIRESADGKKFEIMIDESGNRVERVLHEP' A
#
# COMPACT_ATOMS: atom_id res chain seq x y z
N MET A 1 -24.90 13.63 -10.16
CA MET A 1 -24.25 13.49 -8.83
C MET A 1 -22.89 12.77 -8.92
N LEU A 2 -22.07 13.02 -9.95
CA LEU A 2 -20.77 12.35 -10.15
C LEU A 2 -19.58 13.16 -9.57
N GLN A 3 -19.62 14.49 -9.67
CA GLN A 3 -18.54 15.39 -9.24
C GLN A 3 -18.07 15.16 -7.80
N ARG A 4 -19.00 15.03 -6.84
CA ARG A 4 -18.65 14.80 -5.43
C ARG A 4 -17.90 13.49 -5.17
N ARG A 5 -18.12 12.46 -6.00
CA ARG A 5 -17.40 11.18 -5.90
C ARG A 5 -15.98 11.31 -6.44
N GLU A 6 -15.81 11.98 -7.57
CA GLU A 6 -14.49 12.22 -8.19
C GLU A 6 -13.62 13.12 -7.31
N GLU A 7 -14.20 14.18 -6.74
CA GLU A 7 -13.53 15.05 -5.79
C GLU A 7 -13.07 14.30 -4.54
N LEU A 8 -13.94 13.47 -3.96
CA LEU A 8 -13.59 12.63 -2.83
C LEU A 8 -12.46 11.66 -3.18
N GLN A 9 -12.54 11.00 -4.35
CA GLN A 9 -11.50 10.09 -4.80
C GLN A 9 -10.14 10.82 -4.94
N ALA A 10 -10.13 12.00 -5.54
CA ALA A 10 -8.93 12.81 -5.70
C ALA A 10 -8.30 13.24 -4.36
N ILE A 11 -9.14 13.53 -3.35
CA ILE A 11 -8.65 13.84 -1.99
C ILE A 11 -8.01 12.60 -1.37
N LEU A 12 -8.66 11.44 -1.47
CA LEU A 12 -8.15 10.17 -0.94
C LEU A 12 -6.84 9.76 -1.61
N ASP A 13 -6.74 9.91 -2.93
CA ASP A 13 -5.52 9.59 -3.68
C ASP A 13 -4.34 10.47 -3.23
N ARG A 14 -4.56 11.79 -3.07
CA ARG A 14 -3.54 12.71 -2.55
C ARG A 14 -3.12 12.37 -1.13
N ALA A 15 -4.07 12.02 -0.25
CA ALA A 15 -3.77 11.63 1.11
C ALA A 15 -2.92 10.34 1.16
N ALA A 16 -3.23 9.37 0.30
CA ALA A 16 -2.46 8.13 0.18
C ALA A 16 -1.03 8.39 -0.33
N ASP A 17 -0.87 9.26 -1.33
CA ASP A 17 0.44 9.67 -1.85
C ASP A 17 1.29 10.39 -0.81
N GLN A 18 0.67 11.28 -0.04
CA GLN A 18 1.33 12.00 1.04
C GLN A 18 1.80 11.03 2.13
N ALA A 19 0.94 10.13 2.60
CA ALA A 19 1.30 9.12 3.61
C ALA A 19 2.46 8.23 3.14
N ARG A 20 2.45 7.79 1.88
CA ARG A 20 3.57 7.03 1.29
C ARG A 20 4.87 7.83 1.26
N THR A 21 4.79 9.10 0.89
CA THR A 21 5.96 10.00 0.82
C THR A 21 6.56 10.23 2.19
N GLU A 22 5.73 10.49 3.20
CA GLU A 22 6.16 10.70 4.58
C GLU A 22 6.80 9.44 5.18
N ALA A 23 6.20 8.27 4.94
CA ALA A 23 6.77 6.99 5.36
C ALA A 23 8.17 6.77 4.76
N LYS A 24 8.35 7.01 3.45
CA LYS A 24 9.66 6.91 2.79
C LYS A 24 10.69 7.88 3.36
N ARG A 25 10.31 9.14 3.57
CA ARG A 25 11.18 10.16 4.17
C ARG A 25 11.61 9.79 5.59
N ALA A 26 10.73 9.14 6.34
CA ALA A 26 11.01 8.66 7.70
C ALA A 26 11.82 7.35 7.72
N GLY A 27 12.15 6.75 6.57
CA GLY A 27 12.78 5.42 6.52
C GLY A 27 11.84 4.29 6.97
N ALA A 28 10.53 4.54 7.05
CA ALA A 28 9.53 3.61 7.53
C ALA A 28 8.87 2.82 6.39
N SER A 29 8.41 1.61 6.70
CA SER A 29 7.53 0.85 5.79
C SER A 29 6.07 1.26 6.02
N ILE A 30 5.26 1.24 4.96
CA ILE A 30 3.81 1.45 5.04
C ILE A 30 3.07 0.16 4.67
N TYR A 31 1.91 -0.05 5.29
CA TYR A 31 1.06 -1.21 5.12
C TYR A 31 -0.32 -0.77 4.63
N TYR A 32 -0.82 -1.42 3.59
CA TYR A 32 -2.14 -1.11 3.04
C TYR A 32 -2.76 -2.33 2.36
N ILE A 33 -4.05 -2.24 2.03
CA ILE A 33 -4.77 -3.27 1.28
C ILE A 33 -5.01 -2.75 -0.13
N ARG A 34 -4.65 -3.56 -1.14
CA ARG A 34 -4.94 -3.31 -2.56
C ARG A 34 -5.43 -4.61 -3.17
N GLU A 35 -6.58 -4.57 -3.87
CA GLU A 35 -7.13 -5.74 -4.55
C GLU A 35 -7.27 -6.98 -3.64
N LYS A 36 -7.71 -6.77 -2.39
CA LYS A 36 -7.83 -7.79 -1.33
C LYS A 36 -6.49 -8.38 -0.84
N LYS A 37 -5.36 -7.89 -1.35
CA LYS A 37 -4.01 -8.28 -0.91
C LYS A 37 -3.49 -7.28 0.12
N ARG A 38 -2.82 -7.78 1.16
CA ARG A 38 -2.07 -6.93 2.09
C ARG A 38 -0.70 -6.66 1.48
N ILE A 39 -0.35 -5.38 1.35
CA ILE A 39 0.91 -4.95 0.77
C ILE A 39 1.72 -4.23 1.84
N ARG A 40 3.00 -4.58 1.93
CA ARG A 40 4.03 -3.76 2.57
C ARG A 40 4.82 -3.05 1.49
N GLU A 41 4.94 -1.74 1.58
CA GLU A 41 5.88 -0.96 0.77
C GLU A 41 7.01 -0.49 1.70
N SER A 42 8.25 -0.88 1.42
CA SER A 42 9.41 -0.43 2.19
C SER A 42 9.81 1.00 1.83
N ALA A 43 10.66 1.60 2.66
CA ALA A 43 11.17 2.95 2.45
C ALA A 43 11.92 3.13 1.12
N ASP A 44 12.55 2.06 0.59
CA ASP A 44 13.20 2.04 -0.73
C ASP A 44 12.20 1.83 -1.89
N GLY A 45 10.90 1.76 -1.60
CA GLY A 45 9.83 1.60 -2.59
C GLY A 45 9.58 0.18 -3.06
N LYS A 46 10.28 -0.84 -2.52
CA LYS A 46 9.97 -2.24 -2.83
C LYS A 46 8.64 -2.64 -2.20
N LYS A 47 7.81 -3.33 -2.99
CA LYS A 47 6.49 -3.79 -2.57
C LYS A 47 6.53 -5.29 -2.32
N PHE A 48 5.82 -5.72 -1.28
CA PHE A 48 5.72 -7.11 -0.87
C PHE A 48 4.27 -7.46 -0.60
N GLU A 49 3.76 -8.52 -1.21
CA GLU A 49 2.50 -9.14 -0.83
C GLU A 49 2.70 -9.95 0.45
N ILE A 50 1.89 -9.66 1.46
CA ILE A 50 1.87 -10.35 2.74
C ILE A 50 0.78 -11.41 2.70
N MET A 51 1.16 -12.66 2.96
CA MET A 51 0.24 -13.79 3.08
C MET A 51 0.49 -14.54 4.39
N ILE A 52 -0.43 -15.42 4.73
CA ILE A 52 -0.31 -16.37 5.82
C ILE A 52 -0.19 -17.76 5.20
N ASP A 53 0.84 -18.52 5.57
CA ASP A 53 1.04 -19.88 5.09
C ASP A 53 0.15 -20.90 5.83
N GLU A 54 0.23 -22.16 5.43
CA GLU A 54 -0.55 -23.27 6.00
C GLU A 54 -0.24 -23.53 7.48
N SER A 55 0.93 -23.08 7.95
CA SER A 55 1.35 -23.18 9.36
C SER A 55 0.93 -21.95 10.17
N GLY A 56 0.26 -20.97 9.56
CA GLY A 56 -0.14 -19.72 10.21
C GLY A 56 0.97 -18.66 10.26
N ASN A 57 2.11 -18.88 9.60
CA ASN A 57 3.20 -17.92 9.61
C ASN A 57 3.01 -16.87 8.52
N ARG A 58 3.47 -15.65 8.82
CA ARG A 58 3.52 -14.56 7.84
C ARG A 58 4.64 -14.81 6.84
N VAL A 59 4.29 -14.79 5.56
CA VAL A 59 5.23 -14.83 4.44
C VAL A 59 5.12 -13.57 3.59
N GLU A 60 6.24 -13.12 3.05
CA GLU A 60 6.31 -11.97 2.14
C GLU A 60 6.83 -12.41 0.79
N ARG A 61 6.13 -12.02 -0.28
CA ARG A 61 6.58 -12.22 -1.66
C ARG A 61 6.77 -10.87 -2.33
N VAL A 62 7.89 -10.68 -3.02
CA VAL A 62 8.13 -9.47 -3.82
C VAL A 62 6.99 -9.35 -4.83
N LEU A 63 6.33 -8.19 -4.83
CA LEU A 63 5.28 -7.90 -5.79
C LEU A 63 5.94 -7.45 -7.09
N HIS A 64 5.91 -8.32 -8.10
CA HIS A 64 6.24 -7.93 -9.47
C HIS A 64 4.97 -7.32 -10.09
N GLU A 65 4.93 -5.99 -10.21
CA GLU A 65 3.91 -5.35 -11.04
C GLU A 65 4.25 -5.66 -12.52
N PRO A 66 3.30 -6.22 -13.31
CA PRO A 66 3.51 -6.50 -14.73
C PRO A 66 3.61 -5.22 -15.57
#